data_AF-A0A550HB35-F1
#
_entry.id   AF-A0A550HB35-F1
#
_cell.length_a   1.000
_cell.length_b   1.000
_cell.length_c   1.000
_cell.angle_alpha   90.00
_cell.angle_beta   90.00
_cell.angle_gamma   90.00
#
_symmetry.space_group_name_H-M   'P 1'
#
loop_
_entity.id
_entity.type
_entity.pdbx_description
1 polymer ?
#
loop_
_entity_poly.entity_id
_entity_poly.type
_entity_poly.pdbx_seq_one_letter_code
_entity_poly.pdbx_strand_id
1 'polypeptide(L)'
;MSNPTESTTQPIATRRPYTHIAKAVVIGDAAVGKTSLLVRYVKGLFNPTYILTIGVAFHVKDIVLGENVLRLQAWDTGGQERF
;
A
#
# COMPACT_ATOMS: atom_id res chain seq x y z
N MET A 1 47.01 22.60 1.29
CA MET A 1 46.63 22.30 -0.10
C MET A 1 46.29 20.82 -0.21
N SER A 2 44.99 20.51 -0.27
CA SER A 2 44.31 19.35 -0.90
C SER A 2 43.06 18.98 -0.07
N ASN A 3 41.90 19.19 -0.70
CA ASN A 3 40.54 19.08 -0.15
C ASN A 3 40.14 17.63 0.23
N PRO A 4 39.04 17.45 0.99
CA PRO A 4 38.55 16.17 1.47
C PRO A 4 37.56 15.56 0.48
N THR A 5 37.77 14.32 0.04
CA THR A 5 36.76 13.62 -0.76
C THR A 5 36.86 12.12 -0.57
N GLU A 6 35.90 11.57 0.17
CA GLU A 6 35.24 10.29 -0.16
C GLU A 6 34.06 10.09 0.80
N SER A 7 33.05 10.96 0.69
CA SER A 7 31.70 10.56 1.11
C SER A 7 31.14 9.66 0.03
N THR A 8 31.07 8.36 0.31
CA THR A 8 30.39 7.35 -0.49
C THR A 8 28.97 7.82 -0.82
N THR A 9 28.80 8.37 -2.01
CA THR A 9 27.46 8.62 -2.58
C THR A 9 26.87 7.25 -2.90
N GLN A 10 26.04 6.75 -1.98
CA GLN A 10 25.09 5.68 -2.29
C GLN A 10 24.36 6.07 -3.58
N PRO A 11 24.33 5.22 -4.62
CA PRO A 11 23.61 5.58 -5.84
C PRO A 11 22.15 5.82 -5.46
N ILE A 12 21.65 7.02 -5.78
CA ILE A 12 20.23 7.33 -5.69
C ILE A 12 19.56 6.34 -6.63
N ALA A 13 19.02 5.24 -6.09
CA ALA A 13 18.30 4.26 -6.88
C ALA A 13 17.18 5.02 -7.61
N THR A 14 17.34 5.19 -8.92
CA THR A 14 16.33 5.82 -9.76
C THR A 14 15.09 4.96 -9.64
N ARG A 15 14.13 5.44 -8.85
CA ARG A 15 12.87 4.73 -8.60
C ARG A 15 12.27 4.46 -9.96
N ARG A 16 12.19 3.19 -10.37
CA ARG A 16 11.66 2.82 -11.68
C ARG A 16 10.31 3.53 -11.87
N PRO A 17 10.09 4.24 -12.99
CA PRO A 17 8.85 4.95 -13.19
C PRO A 17 7.68 3.97 -13.12
N TYR A 18 6.57 4.39 -12.51
CA TYR A 18 5.36 3.58 -12.52
C TYR A 18 4.90 3.37 -13.94
N THR A 19 4.94 2.13 -14.36
CA THR A 19 4.44 1.73 -15.67
C THR A 19 2.91 1.72 -15.69
N HIS A 20 2.28 1.43 -14.55
CA HIS A 20 0.83 1.23 -14.45
C HIS A 20 0.27 1.68 -13.10
N ILE A 21 -1.00 2.10 -13.10
CA ILE A 21 -1.79 2.38 -11.89
C ILE A 21 -3.08 1.57 -11.96
N ALA A 22 -3.38 0.80 -10.91
CA ALA A 22 -4.66 0.10 -10.75
C ALA A 22 -5.42 0.66 -9.55
N LYS A 23 -6.74 0.76 -9.70
CA LYS A 23 -7.67 1.21 -8.66
C LYS A 23 -8.61 0.07 -8.29
N ALA A 24 -8.67 -0.28 -7.01
CA ALA A 24 -9.50 -1.37 -6.50
C ALA A 24 -10.35 -0.90 -5.33
N VAL A 25 -11.65 -1.23 -5.34
CA VAL A 25 -12.55 -1.00 -4.21
C VAL A 25 -12.92 -2.35 -3.62
N VAL A 26 -12.79 -2.49 -2.30
CA VAL A 26 -13.10 -3.75 -1.60
C VAL A 26 -14.40 -3.58 -0.85
N ILE A 27 -15.41 -4.36 -1.24
CA ILE A 27 -16.78 -4.32 -0.72
C ILE A 27 -17.18 -5.67 -0.12
N GLY A 28 -18.24 -5.67 0.69
CA GLY A 28 -18.76 -6.85 1.40
C GLY A 28 -19.24 -6.48 2.79
N ASP A 29 -19.89 -7.42 3.48
CA ASP A 29 -20.54 -7.17 4.78
C ASP A 29 -19.56 -6.72 5.88
N ALA A 30 -20.10 -6.22 6.98
CA ALA A 30 -19.31 -5.96 8.17
C ALA A 30 -18.58 -7.24 8.64
N ALA A 31 -17.38 -7.07 9.20
CA ALA A 31 -16.58 -8.14 9.79
C ALA A 31 -16.14 -9.30 8.88
N VAL A 32 -16.41 -9.31 7.56
CA VAL A 32 -15.94 -10.37 6.62
C VAL A 32 -14.42 -10.35 6.35
N GLY A 33 -13.68 -9.41 6.95
CA GLY A 33 -12.21 -9.38 6.87
C GLY A 33 -11.60 -8.50 5.78
N LYS A 34 -12.37 -7.62 5.12
CA LYS A 34 -11.88 -6.70 4.06
C LYS A 34 -10.61 -5.93 4.47
N THR A 35 -10.67 -5.25 5.61
CA THR A 35 -9.56 -4.50 6.18
C THR A 35 -8.39 -5.40 6.55
N SER A 36 -8.66 -6.57 7.11
CA SER A 36 -7.61 -7.53 7.48
C SER A 36 -6.85 -8.01 6.25
N LEU A 37 -7.56 -8.31 5.15
CA LEU A 37 -6.98 -8.71 3.88
C LEU A 37 -6.10 -7.59 3.30
N LEU A 38 -6.61 -6.36 3.23
CA LEU A 38 -5.86 -5.23 2.68
C LEU A 38 -4.65 -4.86 3.54
N VAL A 39 -4.79 -4.82 4.87
CA VAL A 39 -3.67 -4.56 5.78
C VAL A 39 -2.62 -5.64 5.68
N ARG A 40 -3.02 -6.92 5.62
CA ARG A 40 -2.08 -8.04 5.43
C ARG A 40 -1.35 -7.92 4.10
N TYR A 41 -2.06 -7.61 3.03
CA TYR A 41 -1.45 -7.47 1.72
C TYR A 41 -0.50 -6.27 1.66
N VAL A 42 -0.91 -5.12 2.19
CA VAL A 42 -0.16 -3.86 2.05
C VAL A 42 1.00 -3.77 3.04
N LYS A 43 0.76 -4.12 4.30
CA LYS A 43 1.72 -3.95 5.40
C LYS A 43 2.39 -5.24 5.86
N GLY A 44 1.90 -6.41 5.44
CA GLY A 44 2.38 -7.70 5.94
C GLY A 44 1.93 -8.02 7.38
N LEU A 45 1.08 -7.17 7.96
CA LEU A 45 0.64 -7.26 9.36
C LEU A 45 -0.74 -7.89 9.46
N PHE A 46 -1.00 -8.56 10.59
CA PHE A 46 -2.34 -9.00 10.97
C PHE A 46 -2.62 -8.55 12.40
N ASN A 47 -3.76 -7.89 12.60
CA ASN A 47 -4.24 -7.53 13.94
C ASN A 47 -5.46 -8.41 14.24
N PRO A 48 -5.41 -9.30 15.25
CA PRO A 48 -6.55 -10.12 15.63
C PRO A 48 -7.67 -9.29 16.28
N THR A 49 -7.37 -8.09 16.78
CA THR A 49 -8.36 -7.19 17.35
C THR A 49 -9.15 -6.53 16.23
N TYR A 50 -10.45 -6.79 16.22
CA TYR A 50 -11.36 -6.17 15.27
C TYR A 50 -11.59 -4.70 15.63
N ILE A 51 -11.21 -3.81 14.71
CA ILE A 51 -11.59 -2.40 14.73
C ILE A 51 -12.44 -2.15 13.47
N LEU A 52 -13.64 -1.60 13.66
CA LEU A 52 -14.54 -1.24 12.57
C LEU A 52 -13.89 -0.19 11.67
N THR A 53 -13.97 -0.38 10.35
CA THR A 53 -13.66 0.69 9.40
C THR A 53 -14.80 1.70 9.40
N ILE A 54 -14.50 2.93 9.78
CA ILE A 54 -15.43 4.06 9.70
C ILE A 54 -15.26 4.71 8.32
N GLY A 55 -16.33 4.74 7.52
CA GLY A 55 -16.30 5.31 6.18
C GLY A 55 -15.40 4.52 5.22
N VAL A 56 -14.41 5.18 4.61
CA VAL A 56 -13.50 4.57 3.63
C VAL A 56 -12.04 4.81 4.02
N ALA A 57 -11.25 3.74 4.09
CA ALA A 57 -9.80 3.80 4.27
C ALA A 57 -9.07 3.63 2.92
N PHE A 58 -7.93 4.29 2.77
CA PHE A 58 -7.14 4.27 1.54
C PHE A 58 -5.77 3.64 1.77
N HIS A 59 -5.41 2.70 0.90
CA HIS A 59 -4.13 2.01 0.93
C HIS A 59 -3.42 2.09 -0.43
N VAL A 60 -2.09 2.21 -0.40
CA VAL A 60 -1.26 2.19 -1.61
C VAL A 60 -0.16 1.15 -1.45
N LYS A 61 0.06 0.37 -2.50
CA LYS A 61 1.20 -0.56 -2.60
C LYS A 61 1.78 -0.54 -4.00
N ASP A 62 3.10 -0.40 -4.07
CA ASP A 62 3.85 -0.59 -5.31
C ASP A 62 4.19 -2.08 -5.44
N ILE A 63 3.83 -2.70 -6.56
CA ILE A 63 4.02 -4.12 -6.86
C ILE A 63 4.96 -4.23 -8.06
N VAL A 64 6.06 -4.94 -7.89
CA VAL A 64 7.01 -5.22 -8.98
C VAL A 64 6.53 -6.44 -9.76
N LEU A 65 6.31 -6.27 -11.06
CA LEU A 65 5.84 -7.30 -11.99
C LEU A 65 6.85 -7.41 -13.15
N GLY A 66 7.95 -8.12 -12.92
CA GLY A 66 9.07 -8.20 -13.86
C GLY A 66 9.74 -6.83 -14.03
N GLU A 67 9.68 -6.27 -15.23
CA GLU A 67 10.21 -4.93 -15.52
C GLU A 67 9.24 -3.80 -15.15
N ASN A 68 7.96 -4.13 -14.98
CA ASN A 68 6.91 -3.19 -14.68
C ASN A 68 6.77 -2.94 -13.18
N VAL A 69 6.35 -1.73 -12.83
CA VAL A 69 5.89 -1.38 -11.47
C VAL A 69 4.42 -0.95 -11.57
N LEU A 70 3.57 -1.68 -10.85
CA LEU A 70 2.15 -1.36 -10.69
C LEU A 70 1.94 -0.66 -9.36
N ARG A 71 1.39 0.55 -9.39
CA ARG A 71 0.86 1.19 -8.18
C ARG A 71 -0.59 0.78 -7.98
N LEU A 72 -0.84 -0.08 -7.01
CA LEU A 72 -2.19 -0.41 -6.55
C LEU A 72 -2.67 0.66 -5.57
N GLN A 73 -3.83 1.23 -5.88
CA GLN A 73 -4.61 2.11 -4.99
C GLN A 73 -5.86 1.34 -4.57
N ALA A 74 -5.99 1.04 -3.28
CA ALA A 74 -7.10 0.24 -2.75
C ALA A 74 -7.94 1.08 -1.77
N TRP A 75 -9.25 1.09 -1.99
CA TRP A 75 -10.25 1.71 -1.12
C TRP A 75 -10.95 0.61 -0.31
N ASP A 76 -10.76 0.63 1.00
CA ASP A 76 -11.41 -0.26 1.98
C ASP A 76 -12.68 0.40 2.50
N THR A 77 -13.85 -0.20 2.31
CA THR A 77 -15.12 0.37 2.77
C THR A 77 -15.57 -0.25 4.10
N GLY A 78 -16.16 0.58 4.96
CA GLY A 78 -16.96 0.12 6.10
C GLY A 78 -18.12 -0.73 5.59
N GLY A 79 -18.40 -1.86 6.26
CA GLY A 79 -19.51 -2.76 5.92
C GLY A 79 -20.76 -2.56 6.78
N GLN A 80 -20.83 -1.48 7.55
CA GLN A 80 -21.98 -1.16 8.40
C GLN A 80 -22.97 -0.33 7.58
N GLU A 81 -24.22 -0.78 7.50
CA GLU A 81 -25.31 -0.17 6.70
C GLU A 81 -25.63 1.28 7.06
N ARG A 82 -25.09 1.78 8.17
CA ARG A 82 -25.25 3.17 8.64
C ARG A 82 -24.22 4.13 8.04
N PHE A 83 -23.36 3.67 7.14
CA PHE A 83 -22.36 4.47 6.41
C PHE A 83 -22.44 4.22 4.91
#